data_AF-A0A3R6N4H5-F1
#
_entry.id   AF-A0A3R6N4H5-F1
#
_cell.length_a   1.000
_cell.length_b   1.000
_cell.length_c   1.000
_cell.angle_alpha   90.00
_cell.angle_beta   90.00
_cell.angle_gamma   90.00
#
_symmetry.space_group_name_H-M   'P 1'
#
loop_
_entity.id
_entity.type
_entity.pdbx_description
1 polymer ?
#
loop_
_entity_poly.entity_id
_entity_poly.type
_entity_poly.pdbx_seq_one_letter_code
_entity_poly.pdbx_strand_id
1 'polypeptide(L)' 'MLLPKSFVWEDGVEYEISKVKDIRRAASLKAGGAGMRYTCVVDGKEVYLFYEDNNMWFMEKSA' A
#
# COMPACT_ATOMS: atom_id res chain seq x y z
N MET A 1 -6.50 10.91 9.07
CA MET A 1 -5.41 10.04 8.59
C MET A 1 -5.99 8.65 8.42
N LEU A 2 -6.00 8.12 7.19
CA LEU A 2 -6.45 6.75 6.93
C LEU A 2 -5.31 5.81 7.29
N LEU A 3 -5.58 4.77 8.06
CA LEU A 3 -4.63 3.71 8.38
C LEU A 3 -5.20 2.40 7.86
N PRO A 4 -4.60 1.81 6.81
CA PRO A 4 -5.07 0.53 6.32
C PRO A 4 -4.82 -0.54 7.38
N LYS A 5 -5.83 -1.38 7.64
CA LYS A 5 -5.75 -2.51 8.59
C LYS A 5 -5.45 -3.83 7.87
N SER A 6 -5.99 -3.98 6.67
CA SER A 6 -5.81 -5.15 5.82
C SER A 6 -6.00 -4.75 4.36
N PHE A 7 -5.59 -5.64 3.45
CA PHE A 7 -5.91 -5.54 2.02
C PHE A 7 -6.14 -6.93 1.44
N VAL A 8 -6.89 -7.00 0.34
CA VAL A 8 -7.02 -8.22 -0.45
C VAL A 8 -6.01 -8.17 -1.60
N TRP A 9 -5.22 -9.23 -1.77
CA TRP A 9 -4.25 -9.33 -2.85
C TRP A 9 -4.85 -10.02 -4.09
N GLU A 10 -4.08 -10.15 -5.17
CA GLU A 10 -4.54 -10.71 -6.45
C GLU A 10 -4.99 -12.18 -6.37
N ASP A 11 -4.56 -12.90 -5.32
CA ASP A 11 -4.99 -14.27 -5.03
C ASP A 11 -6.35 -14.34 -4.31
N GLY A 12 -6.95 -13.19 -4.00
CA GLY A 12 -8.21 -13.08 -3.25
C GLY A 12 -8.06 -13.31 -1.74
N VAL A 13 -6.82 -13.42 -1.24
CA VAL A 13 -6.55 -13.59 0.19
C VAL A 13 -6.46 -12.22 0.86
N GLU A 14 -7.09 -12.11 2.03
CA GLU A 14 -6.96 -10.94 2.89
C GLU A 14 -5.69 -11.04 3.73
N TYR A 15 -4.88 -9.99 3.66
CA TYR A 15 -3.63 -9.84 4.38
C TYR A 15 -3.77 -8.75 5.44
N GLU A 16 -3.50 -9.09 6.69
CA GLU A 16 -3.50 -8.14 7.80
C GLU A 16 -2.19 -7.34 7.86
N ILE A 17 -2.32 -6.02 7.98
CA ILE A 17 -1.18 -5.12 8.16
C ILE A 17 -0.79 -5.11 9.62
N SER A 18 0.33 -5.77 9.94
CA SER A 18 0.87 -5.80 11.29
C SER A 18 1.36 -4.43 11.76
N LYS A 19 1.93 -3.62 10.85
CA LYS A 19 2.46 -2.30 11.18
C LYS A 19 2.54 -1.38 9.97
N VAL A 20 2.23 -0.10 10.16
CA VAL A 20 2.58 0.98 9.22
C VAL A 20 3.87 1.63 9.72
N LYS A 21 4.94 1.60 8.92
CA LYS A 21 6.26 2.16 9.27
C LYS A 21 6.39 3.62 8.85
N ASP A 22 5.77 4.01 7.75
CA ASP A 22 5.98 5.31 7.13
C ASP A 22 4.78 5.68 6.24
N ILE A 23 4.44 6.98 6.20
CA ILE A 23 3.37 7.53 5.38
C ILE A 23 3.88 8.83 4.76
N ARG A 24 4.00 8.88 3.43
CA ARG A 24 4.50 10.09 2.73
C ARG A 24 3.88 10.24 1.35
N ARG A 25 3.87 11.46 0.82
CA ARG A 25 3.55 11.69 -0.60
C ARG A 25 4.69 11.17 -1.47
N ALA A 26 4.38 10.33 -2.45
CA ALA A 26 5.35 9.77 -3.40
C ALA A 26 4.69 9.43 -4.74
N ALA A 27 5.46 9.51 -5.82
CA ALA A 27 5.08 8.91 -7.10
C ALA A 27 5.33 7.40 -7.04
N SER A 28 4.39 6.59 -7.53
CA SER A 28 4.64 5.18 -7.81
C SER A 28 5.33 5.07 -9.16
N LEU A 29 6.59 4.64 -9.12
CA LEU A 29 7.41 4.53 -10.31
C LEU A 29 6.96 3.39 -11.22
N LYS A 30 6.28 2.36 -10.68
CA LYS A 30 5.85 1.20 -11.47
C LYS A 30 4.38 1.22 -11.88
N ALA A 31 3.48 1.74 -11.05
CA ALA A 31 2.05 1.81 -11.38
C ALA A 31 1.70 3.09 -12.16
N GLY A 32 2.60 4.08 -12.23
CA GLY A 32 2.38 5.33 -12.96
C GLY A 32 1.47 6.34 -12.26
N GLY A 33 1.12 6.12 -10.99
CA GLY A 33 0.29 7.01 -10.17
C GLY A 33 1.10 7.89 -9.21
N ALA A 34 0.46 8.90 -8.61
CA ALA A 34 1.05 9.72 -7.56
C ALA A 34 0.06 9.88 -6.40
N GLY A 35 0.52 9.63 -5.17
CA GLY A 35 -0.38 9.62 -4.01
C GLY A 35 0.33 9.55 -2.67
N MET A 36 -0.41 9.21 -1.63
CA MET A 36 0.13 8.89 -0.32
C MET A 36 0.61 7.44 -0.31
N ARG A 37 1.92 7.23 -0.17
CA ARG A 37 2.54 5.93 0.00
C ARG A 37 2.59 5.56 1.48
N TYR A 38 2.06 4.40 1.78
CA TYR A 38 2.12 3.72 3.06
C TYR A 38 3.11 2.56 2.95
N THR A 39 4.16 2.61 3.77
CA THR A 39 5.06 1.47 3.95
C THR A 39 4.50 0.62 5.07
N CYS A 40 3.92 -0.52 4.70
CA CYS A 40 3.26 -1.45 5.59
C CYS A 40 4.09 -2.72 5.77
N VAL A 41 3.91 -3.42 6.88
CA VAL A 41 4.50 -4.73 7.14
C VAL A 41 3.37 -5.75 7.27
N VAL A 42 3.47 -6.82 6.49
CA VAL A 42 2.57 -7.97 6.48
C VAL A 42 3.42 -9.23 6.57
N ASP A 43 3.17 -10.10 7.55
CA ASP A 43 3.95 -11.33 7.77
C ASP A 43 5.48 -11.11 7.78
N GLY A 44 5.92 -9.97 8.35
CA GLY A 44 7.32 -9.58 8.40
C GLY A 44 7.91 -9.06 7.08
N LYS A 45 7.12 -8.97 6.00
CA LYS A 45 7.51 -8.43 4.70
C LYS A 45 7.01 -7.00 4.52
N GLU A 46 7.83 -6.15 3.92
CA GLU A 46 7.42 -4.79 3.59
C GLU A 46 6.62 -4.76 2.29
N VAL A 47 5.50 -4.03 2.32
CA VAL A 47 4.63 -3.79 1.17
C VAL A 47 4.35 -2.30 1.03
N TYR A 48 4.17 -1.86 -0.21
CA TYR A 48 3.91 -0.46 -0.54
C TYR A 48 2.48 -0.30 -1.06
N LEU A 49 1.64 0.33 -0.24
CA LEU A 49 0.28 0.72 -0.57
C LEU A 49 0.27 2.20 -0.96
N PHE A 50 -0.45 2.54 -2.02
CA PHE A 50 -0.61 3.91 -2.47
C PHE A 50 -2.10 4.27 -2.43
N TYR A 51 -2.38 5.46 -1.91
CA TYR A 51 -3.71 6.05 -1.88
C TYR A 51 -3.72 7.32 -2.72
N GLU A 52 -4.56 7.34 -3.75
CA GLU A 52 -4.77 8.50 -4.61
C GLU A 52 -5.89 9.41 -4.09
N ASP A 53 -5.86 10.69 -4.48
CA ASP A 53 -6.83 11.71 -4.07
C ASP A 53 -8.28 11.41 -4.57
N ASN A 54 -8.43 10.44 -5.49
CA ASN A 54 -9.70 9.95 -6.04
C ASN A 54 -10.31 8.77 -5.23
N ASN A 55 -9.83 8.53 -4.00
CA ASN A 55 -10.20 7.42 -3.14
C ASN A 55 -9.85 6.01 -3.68
N MET A 56 -8.91 5.91 -4.61
CA MET A 56 -8.41 4.62 -5.10
C MET A 56 -7.15 4.18 -4.36
N TRP A 57 -7.11 2.88 -4.04
CA TRP A 57 -5.93 2.22 -3.50
C TRP A 57 -5.29 1.37 -4.59
N PHE A 58 -3.96 1.40 -4.67
CA PHE A 58 -3.21 0.49 -5.50
C PHE A 58 -1.92 0.05 -4.79
N MET A 59 -1.37 -1.09 -5.17
CA MET A 59 -0.12 -1.61 -4.62
C MET A 59 0.94 -1.67 -5.71
N GLU A 60 2.18 -1.34 -5.35
CA GLU A 60 3.29 -1.47 -6.27
C GLU A 60 3.78 -2.92 -6.30
N LYS A 61 3.70 -3.58 -7.46
CA LYS A 61 4.26 -4.94 -7.62
C LYS A 61 5.79 -4.89 -7.44
N SER A 62 6.38 -5.80 -6.68
CA SER A 62 7.81 -6.09 -6.82
C SER A 62 8.07 -6.52 -8.26
N ALA A 63 9.14 -5.99 -8.87
CA ALA A 63 9.47 -6.30 -10.25
C ALA A 63 10.08 -7.71 -10.32
#